data_AF-A0A7W9F470-F1
#
_entry.id   AF-A0A7W9F470-F1
#
_cell.length_a   1.000
_cell.length_b   1.000
_cell.length_c   1.000
_cell.angle_alpha   90.00
_cell.angle_beta   90.00
_cell.angle_gamma   90.00
#
_symmetry.space_group_name_H-M   'P 1'
#
loop_
_entity.id
_entity.type
_entity.pdbx_description
1 polymer ?
#
loop_
_entity_poly.entity_id
_entity_poly.type
_entity_poly.pdbx_seq_one_letter_code
_entity_poly.pdbx_strand_id
1 'polypeptide(L)'
;MSIPFDIPAELMLRYYAGNIVRSGALLREVGSGQIVAHLQEATGLVQMAGKLDPFDVVEQGIQVYQNEQIKAGLALVQGLGIANLALTGISIGVSVVGFAIVAARLGRIEKGMDGLAAAIERVSRKVDGMRDYLVRQELADLRAELRRIDAAWASSEEKVQIGQWREAAGRLLTIEERFHGHARALATAGEEPGLRDLMTDAYVLAADGRRSALLAAGDETAAEDAGREFGRALGSLTGPLGTAQLLREMMTAEPGKGLAARAEAVERLRPKAEARAATLREREEMAATAPLTIAALRQAGVSGRDWLKRARNENRAPLICLPV
;
A
#
# COMPACT_ATOMS: atom_id res chain seq x y z
N MET A 1 -8.10 26.64 -7.13
CA MET A 1 -8.57 25.62 -8.10
C MET A 1 -9.46 24.62 -7.35
N SER A 2 -10.68 24.32 -7.82
CA SER A 2 -11.54 23.31 -7.18
C SER A 2 -11.09 21.93 -7.63
N ILE A 3 -10.54 21.15 -6.71
CA ILE A 3 -10.09 19.78 -6.94
C ILE A 3 -11.35 18.90 -6.87
N PRO A 4 -11.76 18.25 -7.98
CA PRO A 4 -12.97 17.44 -7.99
C PRO A 4 -12.80 16.17 -7.15
N PHE A 5 -13.86 15.85 -6.42
CA PHE A 5 -14.01 14.63 -5.60
C PHE A 5 -14.59 13.46 -6.42
N ASP A 6 -14.48 13.53 -7.74
CA ASP A 6 -14.83 12.46 -8.69
C ASP A 6 -13.83 12.56 -9.84
N ILE A 7 -13.57 11.45 -10.56
CA ILE A 7 -12.91 11.55 -11.85
C ILE A 7 -13.84 12.39 -12.74
N PRO A 8 -13.40 13.55 -13.27
CA PRO A 8 -14.22 14.39 -14.14
C PRO A 8 -14.92 13.54 -15.21
N ALA A 9 -16.22 13.80 -15.45
CA ALA A 9 -17.02 13.01 -16.39
C ALA A 9 -16.36 12.90 -17.79
N GLU A 10 -15.63 13.92 -18.19
CA GLU A 10 -14.81 13.94 -19.40
C GLU A 10 -13.66 12.91 -19.38
N LEU A 11 -12.94 12.79 -18.27
CA LEU A 11 -11.90 11.77 -18.09
C LEU A 11 -12.50 10.38 -18.02
N MET A 12 -13.67 10.22 -17.38
CA MET A 12 -14.41 8.95 -17.35
C MET A 12 -14.77 8.47 -18.76
N LEU A 13 -15.32 9.35 -19.60
CA LEU A 13 -15.63 9.03 -20.99
C LEU A 13 -14.39 8.62 -21.79
N ARG A 14 -13.28 9.36 -21.63
CA ARG A 14 -12.00 9.02 -22.27
C ARG A 14 -11.44 7.69 -21.77
N TYR A 15 -11.64 7.35 -20.50
CA TYR A 15 -11.20 6.08 -19.90
C TYR A 15 -11.98 4.90 -20.50
N TYR A 16 -13.31 4.99 -20.53
CA TYR A 16 -14.15 3.94 -21.14
C TYR A 16 -13.93 3.78 -22.64
N ALA A 17 -13.58 4.86 -23.33
CA ALA A 17 -13.21 4.82 -24.74
C ALA A 17 -11.82 4.22 -24.99
N GLY A 18 -11.04 3.92 -23.95
CA GLY A 18 -9.67 3.40 -24.06
C GLY A 18 -8.62 4.45 -24.44
N ASN A 19 -8.96 5.73 -24.40
CA ASN A 19 -8.05 6.83 -24.73
C ASN A 19 -7.09 7.16 -23.59
N ILE A 20 -7.51 6.86 -22.35
CA ILE A 20 -6.66 6.99 -21.16
C ILE A 20 -6.63 5.68 -20.38
N VAL A 21 -5.50 5.39 -19.74
CA VAL A 21 -5.25 4.22 -18.91
C VAL A 21 -4.74 4.64 -17.53
N ARG A 22 -4.90 3.75 -16.55
CA ARG A 22 -4.37 3.95 -15.20
C ARG A 22 -2.96 3.35 -15.09
N SER A 23 -2.06 4.06 -14.42
CA SER A 23 -0.75 3.54 -14.02
C SER A 23 -0.45 4.05 -12.61
N GLY A 24 -0.48 3.14 -11.63
CA GLY A 24 -0.46 3.50 -10.21
C GLY A 24 -1.47 4.61 -9.87
N ALA A 25 -0.97 5.72 -9.32
CA ALA A 25 -1.76 6.87 -8.88
C ALA A 25 -2.08 7.88 -10.00
N LEU A 26 -1.93 7.50 -11.28
CA LEU A 26 -2.08 8.41 -12.42
C LEU A 26 -3.09 7.89 -13.44
N LEU A 27 -3.76 8.84 -14.10
CA LEU A 27 -4.40 8.61 -15.39
C LEU A 27 -3.50 9.18 -16.50
N ARG A 28 -3.28 8.40 -17.55
CA ARG A 28 -2.39 8.74 -18.66
C ARG A 28 -3.06 8.52 -20.00
N GLU A 29 -2.78 9.37 -20.98
CA GLU A 29 -3.21 9.13 -22.35
C GLU A 29 -2.42 7.99 -23.00
N VAL A 30 -3.11 7.09 -23.71
CA VAL A 30 -2.50 5.89 -24.31
C VAL A 30 -1.53 6.23 -25.43
N GLY A 31 -1.83 7.23 -26.26
CA GLY A 31 -1.01 7.57 -27.42
C GLY A 31 0.26 8.36 -27.08
N SER A 32 0.16 9.29 -26.12
CA SER A 32 1.25 10.22 -25.79
C SER A 32 1.96 9.88 -24.47
N GLY A 33 1.34 9.09 -23.60
CA GLY A 33 1.81 8.84 -22.23
C GLY A 33 1.65 10.04 -21.29
N GLN A 34 1.05 11.14 -21.75
CA GLN A 34 0.85 12.34 -20.94
C GLN A 34 -0.04 12.07 -19.73
N ILE A 35 0.35 12.59 -18.58
CA ILE A 35 -0.46 12.54 -17.36
C ILE A 35 -1.62 13.52 -17.52
N VAL A 36 -2.84 13.02 -17.39
CA VAL A 36 -4.07 13.83 -17.48
C VAL A 36 -4.68 14.09 -16.10
N ALA A 37 -4.38 13.24 -15.12
CA ALA A 37 -4.79 13.44 -13.73
C ALA A 37 -3.96 12.59 -12.76
N HIS A 38 -3.91 13.08 -11.52
CA HIS A 38 -3.41 12.34 -10.37
C HIS A 38 -4.59 11.88 -9.50
N LEU A 39 -4.53 10.65 -9.01
CA LEU A 39 -5.53 10.02 -8.17
C LEU A 39 -4.99 9.85 -6.74
N GLN A 40 -5.83 10.14 -5.77
CA GLN A 40 -5.55 9.92 -4.35
C GLN A 40 -6.74 9.24 -3.69
N GLU A 41 -6.49 8.25 -2.86
CA GLU A 41 -7.53 7.60 -2.08
C GLU A 41 -8.02 8.51 -0.94
N ALA A 42 -9.34 8.50 -0.72
CA ALA A 42 -10.03 9.23 0.36
C ALA A 42 -10.56 8.28 1.44
N THR A 43 -10.91 8.82 2.62
CA THR A 43 -11.36 8.05 3.79
C THR A 43 -12.50 7.07 3.48
N GLY A 44 -13.44 7.48 2.62
CA GLY A 44 -14.62 6.68 2.26
C GLY A 44 -14.30 5.33 1.62
N LEU A 45 -13.25 5.26 0.79
CA LEU A 45 -12.83 4.02 0.13
C LEU A 45 -12.26 3.01 1.12
N VAL A 46 -11.56 3.51 2.14
CA VAL A 46 -10.87 2.66 3.12
C VAL A 46 -11.82 2.02 4.12
N GLN A 47 -12.90 2.73 4.48
CA GLN A 47 -13.99 2.14 5.28
C GLN A 47 -14.71 1.00 4.55
N MET A 48 -14.78 1.05 3.22
CA MET A 48 -15.32 -0.03 2.39
C MET A 48 -14.33 -1.18 2.24
N ALA A 49 -13.04 -0.89 2.03
CA ALA A 49 -11.98 -1.89 1.86
C ALA A 49 -11.63 -2.64 3.16
N GLY A 50 -11.78 -2.04 4.34
CA GLY A 50 -11.56 -2.71 5.63
C GLY A 50 -12.48 -3.93 5.89
N LYS A 51 -13.49 -4.14 5.05
CA LYS A 51 -14.39 -5.30 5.07
C LYS A 51 -14.04 -6.37 4.03
N LEU A 52 -13.07 -6.12 3.15
CA LEU A 52 -12.65 -7.00 2.06
C LEU A 52 -11.18 -7.36 2.28
N ASP A 53 -10.90 -8.59 2.69
CA ASP A 53 -9.53 -9.08 2.77
C ASP A 53 -9.08 -9.58 1.38
N PRO A 54 -8.08 -8.95 0.74
CA PRO A 54 -7.64 -9.33 -0.61
C PRO A 54 -6.98 -10.71 -0.69
N PHE A 55 -6.51 -11.27 0.43
CA PHE A 55 -6.00 -12.65 0.45
C PHE A 55 -7.13 -13.68 0.65
N ASP A 56 -8.19 -13.30 1.35
CA ASP A 56 -9.35 -14.13 1.66
C ASP A 56 -10.31 -14.24 0.45
N VAL A 57 -10.38 -13.20 -0.40
CA VAL A 57 -11.11 -13.23 -1.68
C VAL A 57 -10.50 -14.21 -2.69
N VAL A 58 -9.20 -14.50 -2.58
CA VAL A 58 -8.51 -15.46 -3.46
C VAL A 58 -8.53 -16.89 -2.90
N GLU A 59 -8.61 -17.05 -1.57
CA GLU A 59 -8.78 -18.36 -0.94
C GLU A 59 -10.23 -18.86 -1.02
N GLN A 60 -11.20 -17.94 -0.95
CA GLN A 60 -12.62 -18.19 -1.17
C GLN A 60 -13.02 -17.83 -2.60
N GLY A 61 -12.56 -18.63 -3.56
CA GLY A 61 -13.14 -18.63 -4.90
C GLY A 61 -14.66 -18.82 -4.79
N ILE A 62 -15.43 -17.80 -5.20
CA ILE A 62 -16.88 -17.85 -5.41
C ILE A 62 -17.73 -17.90 -4.12
N GLN A 63 -17.76 -16.85 -3.30
CA GLN A 63 -18.91 -16.66 -2.38
C GLN A 63 -19.22 -15.21 -1.90
N VAL A 64 -18.82 -14.18 -2.63
CA VAL A 64 -19.16 -12.77 -2.30
C VAL A 64 -20.55 -12.35 -2.85
N TYR A 65 -21.55 -13.24 -2.85
CA TYR A 65 -22.80 -13.01 -3.61
C TYR A 65 -23.97 -12.40 -2.81
N GLN A 66 -23.86 -12.28 -1.48
CA GLN A 66 -25.05 -12.03 -0.63
C GLN A 66 -25.13 -10.65 0.05
N ASN A 67 -24.21 -9.72 -0.23
CA ASN A 67 -24.30 -8.39 0.38
C ASN A 67 -24.63 -7.33 -0.69
N GLU A 68 -25.90 -6.92 -0.74
CA GLU A 68 -26.41 -5.86 -1.63
C GLU A 68 -25.60 -4.55 -1.49
N GLN A 69 -25.13 -4.22 -0.28
CA GLN A 69 -24.29 -3.05 -0.04
C GLN A 69 -22.86 -3.21 -0.61
N ILE A 70 -22.35 -4.44 -0.73
CA ILE A 70 -21.06 -4.72 -1.36
C ILE A 70 -21.19 -4.59 -2.87
N LYS A 71 -22.32 -4.99 -3.48
CA LYS A 71 -22.54 -4.86 -4.93
C LYS A 71 -22.50 -3.41 -5.42
N ALA A 72 -23.00 -2.44 -4.65
CA ALA A 72 -22.99 -1.03 -5.04
C ALA A 72 -21.56 -0.43 -5.03
N GLY A 73 -20.77 -0.76 -4.01
CA GLY A 73 -19.35 -0.37 -3.93
C GLY A 73 -18.50 -1.10 -4.98
N LEU A 74 -18.75 -2.40 -5.18
CA LEU A 74 -18.05 -3.23 -6.15
C LEU A 74 -18.41 -2.88 -7.60
N ALA A 75 -19.63 -2.43 -7.90
CA ALA A 75 -20.02 -1.99 -9.26
C ALA A 75 -19.38 -0.66 -9.65
N LEU A 76 -19.24 0.28 -8.70
CA LEU A 76 -18.47 1.51 -8.91
C LEU A 76 -16.98 1.18 -9.11
N VAL A 77 -16.45 0.26 -8.31
CA VAL A 77 -15.04 -0.14 -8.28
C VAL A 77 -14.61 -1.05 -9.46
N GLN A 78 -15.46 -2.00 -9.87
CA GLN A 78 -15.27 -2.87 -11.04
C GLN A 78 -15.54 -2.11 -12.34
N GLY A 79 -16.46 -1.15 -12.33
CA GLY A 79 -16.72 -0.28 -13.48
C GLY A 79 -15.58 0.71 -13.76
N LEU A 80 -14.72 1.00 -12.78
CA LEU A 80 -13.67 2.02 -12.89
C LEU A 80 -12.28 1.48 -13.27
N GLY A 81 -12.04 0.16 -13.26
CA GLY A 81 -10.68 -0.41 -13.37
C GLY A 81 -9.69 0.11 -12.31
N ILE A 82 -10.24 0.72 -11.25
CA ILE A 82 -9.57 1.37 -10.14
C ILE A 82 -9.64 0.51 -8.85
N ALA A 83 -10.20 -0.70 -8.97
CA ALA A 83 -10.32 -1.68 -7.88
C ALA A 83 -9.05 -1.97 -7.09
N ASN A 84 -7.88 -1.79 -7.71
CA ASN A 84 -6.63 -2.10 -7.05
C ASN A 84 -6.01 -0.91 -6.29
N LEU A 85 -6.49 0.33 -6.45
CA LEU A 85 -5.94 1.48 -5.69
C LEU A 85 -6.02 1.20 -4.19
N ALA A 86 -7.23 0.93 -3.69
CA ALA A 86 -7.53 0.66 -2.29
C ALA A 86 -6.76 -0.53 -1.67
N LEU A 87 -6.31 -1.48 -2.50
CA LEU A 87 -5.73 -2.74 -2.04
C LEU A 87 -4.21 -2.65 -1.84
N THR A 88 -3.55 -1.67 -2.43
CA THR A 88 -2.09 -1.54 -2.36
C THR A 88 -1.60 -0.75 -1.16
N GLY A 89 -2.42 0.19 -0.67
CA GLY A 89 -2.13 0.98 0.52
C GLY A 89 -0.86 1.84 0.38
N ILE A 90 -0.49 2.20 -0.85
CA ILE A 90 0.58 3.15 -1.19
C ILE A 90 -0.09 4.34 -1.85
N SER A 91 -0.63 5.25 -1.05
CA SER A 91 -1.19 6.50 -1.57
C SER A 91 -0.81 7.64 -0.64
N ILE A 92 -0.73 8.85 -1.20
CA ILE A 92 -0.33 10.04 -0.47
C ILE A 92 -1.45 10.46 0.49
N GLY A 93 -1.55 9.77 1.63
CA GLY A 93 -2.41 10.17 2.73
C GLY A 93 -3.28 9.08 3.35
N VAL A 94 -3.48 7.90 2.76
CA VAL A 94 -4.37 6.89 3.38
C VAL A 94 -3.87 6.38 4.72
N SER A 95 -2.55 6.30 4.91
CA SER A 95 -1.97 5.91 6.20
C SER A 95 -2.10 6.99 7.29
N VAL A 96 -2.59 8.18 6.99
CA VAL A 96 -2.75 9.28 7.98
C VAL A 96 -4.18 9.82 8.05
N VAL A 97 -5.05 9.36 7.16
CA VAL A 97 -6.44 9.78 7.06
C VAL A 97 -7.36 9.14 8.12
N GLY A 98 -6.86 8.15 8.89
CA GLY A 98 -7.47 7.74 10.14
C GLY A 98 -6.71 6.61 10.82
N PHE A 99 -6.23 6.85 12.05
CA PHE A 99 -5.44 5.86 12.80
C PHE A 99 -6.13 4.49 12.93
N ALA A 100 -7.47 4.42 12.94
CA ALA A 100 -8.22 3.17 12.98
C ALA A 100 -7.86 2.19 11.84
N ILE A 101 -7.63 2.71 10.63
CA ILE A 101 -7.26 1.93 9.45
C ILE A 101 -5.83 1.39 9.59
N VAL A 102 -4.91 2.25 10.01
CA VAL A 102 -3.52 1.89 10.27
C VAL A 102 -3.43 0.84 11.37
N ALA A 103 -4.20 1.01 12.44
CA ALA A 103 -4.26 0.05 13.54
C ALA A 103 -4.77 -1.32 13.06
N ALA A 104 -5.76 -1.37 12.17
CA ALA A 104 -6.21 -2.61 11.56
C ALA A 104 -5.12 -3.27 10.70
N ARG A 105 -4.35 -2.48 9.93
CA ARG A 105 -3.22 -2.99 9.13
C ARG A 105 -2.10 -3.53 10.00
N LEU A 106 -1.69 -2.79 11.02
CA LEU A 106 -0.69 -3.24 11.98
C LEU A 106 -1.15 -4.50 12.73
N GLY A 107 -2.42 -4.56 13.12
CA GLY A 107 -3.00 -5.74 13.75
C GLY A 107 -2.99 -6.97 12.83
N ARG A 108 -3.10 -6.80 11.51
CA ARG A 108 -2.90 -7.89 10.54
C ARG A 108 -1.44 -8.31 10.44
N ILE A 109 -0.51 -7.36 10.43
CA ILE A 109 0.93 -7.67 10.42
C ILE A 109 1.32 -8.45 11.69
N GLU A 110 0.82 -8.04 12.86
CA GLU A 110 1.04 -8.73 14.14
C GLU A 110 0.42 -10.13 14.15
N LYS A 111 -0.83 -10.29 13.69
CA LYS A 111 -1.46 -11.62 13.58
C LYS A 111 -0.72 -12.54 12.61
N GLY A 112 -0.25 -11.99 11.49
CA GLY A 112 0.56 -12.74 10.52
C GLY A 112 1.89 -13.19 11.14
N MET A 113 2.51 -12.33 11.96
CA MET A 113 3.69 -12.70 12.75
C MET A 113 3.38 -13.79 13.77
N ASP A 114 2.27 -13.71 14.52
CA ASP A 114 1.89 -14.75 15.48
C ASP A 114 1.69 -16.12 14.79
N GLY A 115 1.01 -16.12 13.62
CA GLY A 115 0.80 -17.33 12.83
C GLY A 115 2.10 -17.93 12.30
N LEU A 116 3.03 -17.09 11.88
CA LEU A 116 4.33 -17.53 11.39
C LEU A 116 5.25 -17.98 12.54
N ALA A 117 5.25 -17.27 13.67
CA ALA A 117 5.97 -17.66 14.88
C ALA A 117 5.53 -19.05 15.33
N ALA A 118 4.23 -19.34 15.34
CA ALA A 118 3.69 -20.67 15.63
C ALA A 118 4.10 -21.76 14.61
N ALA A 119 4.41 -21.37 13.36
CA ALA A 119 4.98 -22.28 12.37
C ALA A 119 6.48 -22.56 12.61
N ILE A 120 7.23 -21.54 13.02
CA ILE A 120 8.68 -21.57 13.29
C ILE A 120 9.01 -22.21 14.65
N GLU A 121 8.17 -22.04 15.67
CA GLU A 121 8.39 -22.59 17.03
C GLU A 121 8.43 -24.13 17.03
N ARG A 122 7.86 -24.75 15.98
CA ARG A 122 7.99 -26.19 15.71
C ARG A 122 9.41 -26.60 15.25
N VAL A 123 10.29 -25.66 14.94
CA VAL A 123 11.58 -25.88 14.25
C VAL A 123 12.81 -25.34 15.01
N SER A 124 12.73 -24.27 15.83
CA SER A 124 13.84 -23.82 16.73
C SER A 124 13.37 -22.86 17.83
N ARG A 125 14.05 -22.83 19.00
CA ARG A 125 13.47 -22.28 20.27
C ARG A 125 14.22 -21.14 20.97
N LYS A 126 15.41 -20.70 20.55
CA LYS A 126 16.20 -19.69 21.31
C LYS A 126 16.66 -18.46 20.52
N VAL A 127 17.01 -18.60 19.25
CA VAL A 127 17.38 -17.47 18.38
C VAL A 127 16.12 -16.73 17.89
N ASP A 128 15.03 -17.47 17.68
CA ASP A 128 13.77 -16.94 17.15
C ASP A 128 13.05 -16.02 18.13
N GLY A 129 13.11 -16.29 19.44
CA GLY A 129 12.44 -15.46 20.46
C GLY A 129 13.01 -14.04 20.59
N MET A 130 14.33 -13.87 20.41
CA MET A 130 14.93 -12.53 20.41
C MET A 130 14.60 -11.75 19.13
N ARG A 131 14.58 -12.44 17.98
CA ARG A 131 14.20 -11.85 16.69
C ARG A 131 12.74 -11.41 16.72
N ASP A 132 11.85 -12.25 17.22
CA ASP A 132 10.42 -11.94 17.40
C ASP A 132 10.20 -10.73 18.32
N TYR A 133 10.88 -10.70 19.48
CA TYR A 133 10.80 -9.56 20.40
C TYR A 133 11.21 -8.23 19.74
N LEU A 134 12.33 -8.22 19.02
CA LEU A 134 12.82 -7.01 18.34
C LEU A 134 11.84 -6.53 17.26
N VAL A 135 11.31 -7.44 16.44
CA VAL A 135 10.35 -7.06 15.39
C VAL A 135 9.04 -6.57 16.01
N ARG A 136 8.56 -7.17 17.11
CA ARG A 136 7.38 -6.67 17.84
C ARG A 136 7.61 -5.28 18.42
N GLN A 137 8.81 -5.01 18.93
CA GLN A 137 9.17 -3.68 19.42
C GLN A 137 9.16 -2.67 18.26
N GLU A 138 9.74 -3.00 17.11
CA GLU A 138 9.73 -2.14 15.92
C GLU A 138 8.31 -1.88 15.39
N LEU A 139 7.41 -2.85 15.46
CA LEU A 139 5.98 -2.67 15.12
C LEU A 139 5.26 -1.77 16.13
N ALA A 140 5.59 -1.88 17.42
CA ALA A 140 5.06 -0.98 18.44
C ALA A 140 5.54 0.45 18.22
N ASP A 141 6.81 0.64 17.87
CA ASP A 141 7.39 1.94 17.51
C ASP A 141 6.70 2.52 16.27
N LEU A 142 6.50 1.71 15.22
CA LEU A 142 5.75 2.10 14.02
C LEU A 142 4.33 2.56 14.37
N ARG A 143 3.62 1.79 15.20
CA ARG A 143 2.28 2.16 15.69
C ARG A 143 2.28 3.50 16.40
N ALA A 144 3.24 3.70 17.30
CA ALA A 144 3.33 4.92 18.11
C ALA A 144 3.54 6.15 17.24
N GLU A 145 4.42 6.08 16.24
CA GLU A 145 4.67 7.21 15.34
C GLU A 145 3.50 7.50 14.41
N LEU A 146 2.83 6.47 13.87
CA LEU A 146 1.63 6.69 13.06
C LEU A 146 0.49 7.29 13.89
N ARG A 147 0.35 6.88 15.16
CA ARG A 147 -0.60 7.51 16.11
C ARG A 147 -0.24 8.96 16.40
N ARG A 148 1.06 9.28 16.52
CA ARG A 148 1.55 10.65 16.74
C ARG A 148 1.17 11.55 15.56
N ILE A 149 1.34 11.08 14.33
CA ILE A 149 0.97 11.84 13.13
C ILE A 149 -0.53 12.14 13.14
N ASP A 150 -1.36 11.14 13.46
CA ASP A 150 -2.82 11.31 13.55
C ASP A 150 -3.22 12.29 14.66
N ALA A 151 -2.63 12.14 15.84
CA ALA A 151 -2.92 12.99 17.00
C ALA A 151 -2.52 14.46 16.78
N ALA A 152 -1.48 14.73 15.99
CA ALA A 152 -1.06 16.08 15.66
C ALA A 152 -2.17 16.89 14.97
N TRP A 153 -3.09 16.26 14.23
CA TRP A 153 -4.23 16.95 13.62
C TRP A 153 -5.21 17.55 14.63
N ALA A 154 -5.22 17.05 15.88
CA ALA A 154 -6.11 17.52 16.93
C ALA A 154 -5.55 18.73 17.70
N SER A 155 -4.27 19.05 17.55
CA SER A 155 -3.67 20.23 18.20
C SER A 155 -4.22 21.52 17.58
N SER A 156 -4.53 22.54 18.39
CA SER A 156 -4.94 23.86 17.90
C SER A 156 -3.77 24.73 17.45
N GLU A 157 -2.53 24.39 17.85
CA GLU A 157 -1.34 25.20 17.57
C GLU A 157 -0.54 24.65 16.39
N GLU A 158 -0.54 25.38 15.27
CA GLU A 158 0.12 24.98 14.03
C GLU A 158 1.61 24.64 14.19
N LYS A 159 2.35 25.43 14.98
CA LYS A 159 3.79 25.17 15.24
C LYS A 159 4.00 23.82 15.93
N VAL A 160 3.10 23.45 16.85
CA VAL A 160 3.14 22.16 17.54
C VAL A 160 2.82 21.03 16.57
N GLN A 161 1.83 21.20 15.68
CA GLN A 161 1.50 20.21 14.65
C GLN A 161 2.71 19.91 13.76
N ILE A 162 3.33 20.97 13.21
CA ILE A 162 4.50 20.87 12.33
C ILE A 162 5.67 20.18 13.05
N GLY A 163 5.93 20.56 14.31
CA GLY A 163 6.97 19.94 15.12
C GLY A 163 6.75 18.44 15.28
N GLN A 164 5.54 18.02 15.63
CA GLN A 164 5.19 16.61 15.81
C GLN A 164 5.30 15.79 14.52
N TRP A 165 4.87 16.35 13.38
CA TRP A 165 5.01 15.69 12.09
C TRP A 165 6.47 15.54 11.66
N ARG A 166 7.30 16.57 11.83
CA ARG A 166 8.74 16.47 11.51
C ARG A 166 9.45 15.45 12.38
N GLU A 167 9.13 15.43 13.67
CA GLU A 167 9.69 14.47 14.62
C GLU A 167 9.29 13.03 14.25
N ALA A 168 8.03 12.81 13.90
CA ALA A 168 7.54 11.51 13.42
C ALA A 168 8.21 11.09 12.10
N ALA A 169 8.37 12.01 11.14
CA ALA A 169 9.05 11.74 9.88
C ALA A 169 10.52 11.31 10.08
N GLY A 170 11.21 11.91 11.05
CA GLY A 170 12.57 11.53 11.44
C GLY A 170 12.65 10.13 12.05
N ARG A 171 11.72 9.78 12.96
CA ARG A 171 11.68 8.43 13.55
C ARG A 171 11.24 7.36 12.56
N LEU A 172 10.28 7.67 11.70
CA LEU A 172 9.79 6.75 10.66
C LEU A 172 10.86 6.41 9.64
N LEU A 173 11.82 7.30 9.35
CA LEU A 173 12.98 6.95 8.52
C LEU A 173 13.76 5.76 9.11
N THR A 174 14.07 5.83 10.40
CA THR A 174 14.81 4.76 11.09
C THR A 174 14.02 3.45 11.08
N ILE A 175 12.71 3.53 11.29
CA ILE A 175 11.81 2.36 11.28
C ILE A 175 11.70 1.77 9.87
N GLU A 176 11.58 2.63 8.85
CA GLU A 176 11.57 2.28 7.43
C GLU A 176 12.82 1.48 7.06
N GLU A 177 14.01 1.99 7.39
CA GLU A 177 15.28 1.31 7.10
C GLU A 177 15.41 -0.06 7.76
N ARG A 178 14.89 -0.21 8.99
CA ARG A 178 14.89 -1.52 9.69
C ARG A 178 14.03 -2.54 8.97
N PHE A 179 12.78 -2.19 8.66
CA PHE A 179 11.88 -3.12 7.95
C PHE A 179 12.34 -3.41 6.52
N HIS A 180 12.93 -2.44 5.83
CA HIS A 180 13.57 -2.67 4.53
C HIS A 180 14.73 -3.68 4.66
N GLY A 181 15.59 -3.50 5.66
CA GLY A 181 16.68 -4.42 5.97
C GLY A 181 16.19 -5.84 6.26
N HIS A 182 15.14 -6.00 7.07
CA HIS A 182 14.53 -7.30 7.35
C HIS A 182 13.98 -7.95 6.08
N ALA A 183 13.19 -7.21 5.30
CA ALA A 183 12.59 -7.72 4.06
C ALA A 183 13.66 -8.16 3.04
N ARG A 184 14.73 -7.37 2.89
CA ARG A 184 15.85 -7.69 2.01
C ARG A 184 16.65 -8.91 2.48
N ALA A 185 16.90 -9.03 3.79
CA ALA A 185 17.58 -10.20 4.35
C ALA A 185 16.80 -11.49 4.08
N LEU A 186 15.48 -11.45 4.29
CA LEU A 186 14.57 -12.56 4.02
C LEU A 186 14.50 -12.92 2.53
N ALA A 187 14.46 -11.92 1.65
CA ALA A 187 14.50 -12.12 0.20
C ALA A 187 15.81 -12.78 -0.25
N THR A 188 16.94 -12.45 0.37
CA THR A 188 18.26 -13.00 0.03
C THR A 188 18.45 -14.41 0.58
N ALA A 189 17.97 -14.68 1.79
CA ALA A 189 18.09 -15.97 2.45
C ALA A 189 17.17 -17.05 1.84
N GLY A 190 16.18 -16.67 1.02
CA GLY A 190 15.16 -17.59 0.52
C GLY A 190 14.28 -18.14 1.64
N GLU A 191 14.14 -17.39 2.74
CA GLU A 191 13.33 -17.72 3.91
C GLU A 191 11.82 -17.64 3.59
N GLU A 192 10.99 -18.07 4.55
CA GLU A 192 9.52 -18.12 4.48
C GLU A 192 8.91 -16.90 3.76
N PRO A 193 8.28 -17.08 2.58
CA PRO A 193 7.71 -15.99 1.79
C PRO A 193 6.69 -15.15 2.55
N GLY A 194 6.01 -15.72 3.55
CA GLY A 194 5.08 -14.99 4.40
C GLY A 194 5.77 -13.95 5.28
N LEU A 195 6.94 -14.26 5.85
CA LEU A 195 7.69 -13.30 6.68
C LEU A 195 8.20 -12.12 5.85
N ARG A 196 8.72 -12.42 4.65
CA ARG A 196 9.20 -11.40 3.71
C ARG A 196 8.09 -10.42 3.39
N ASP A 197 6.89 -10.92 3.08
CA ASP A 197 5.75 -10.09 2.73
C ASP A 197 5.29 -9.22 3.91
N LEU A 198 5.28 -9.77 5.14
CA LEU A 198 4.97 -9.01 6.36
C LEU A 198 5.96 -7.86 6.60
N MET A 199 7.26 -8.13 6.47
CA MET A 199 8.29 -7.09 6.62
C MET A 199 8.20 -6.05 5.50
N THR A 200 7.86 -6.48 4.28
CA THR A 200 7.60 -5.57 3.15
C THR A 200 6.39 -4.68 3.43
N ASP A 201 5.31 -5.23 4.00
CA ASP A 201 4.12 -4.46 4.36
C ASP A 201 4.39 -3.43 5.46
N ALA A 202 5.19 -3.79 6.46
CA ALA A 202 5.62 -2.87 7.52
C ALA A 202 6.53 -1.76 6.97
N TYR A 203 7.47 -2.10 6.08
CA TYR A 203 8.32 -1.15 5.36
C TYR A 203 7.47 -0.14 4.56
N VAL A 204 6.54 -0.63 3.75
CA VAL A 204 5.62 0.19 2.96
C VAL A 204 4.83 1.16 3.85
N LEU A 205 4.32 0.68 4.98
CA LEU A 205 3.56 1.49 5.92
C LEU A 205 4.41 2.58 6.59
N ALA A 206 5.65 2.27 6.96
CA ALA A 206 6.58 3.25 7.53
C ALA A 206 6.91 4.36 6.53
N ALA A 207 7.23 3.98 5.29
CA ALA A 207 7.55 4.92 4.22
C ALA A 207 6.37 5.85 3.89
N ASP A 208 5.15 5.31 3.88
CA ASP A 208 3.94 6.10 3.64
C ASP A 208 3.62 7.07 4.76
N GLY A 209 3.77 6.62 6.02
CA GLY A 209 3.67 7.48 7.20
C GLY A 209 4.69 8.63 7.14
N ARG A 210 5.94 8.33 6.79
CA ARG A 210 7.02 9.33 6.68
C ARG A 210 6.70 10.39 5.63
N ARG A 211 6.32 9.98 4.41
CA ARG A 211 5.92 10.92 3.35
C ARG A 211 4.74 11.79 3.76
N SER A 212 3.72 11.18 4.35
CA SER A 212 2.52 11.88 4.80
C SER A 212 2.85 12.90 5.90
N ALA A 213 3.75 12.55 6.82
CA ALA A 213 4.22 13.48 7.85
C ALA A 213 5.02 14.65 7.26
N LEU A 214 5.90 14.39 6.28
CA LEU A 214 6.65 15.46 5.58
C LEU A 214 5.71 16.40 4.83
N LEU A 215 4.72 15.87 4.11
CA LEU A 215 3.70 16.68 3.44
C LEU A 215 2.84 17.48 4.42
N ALA A 216 2.41 16.86 5.52
CA ALA A 216 1.67 17.57 6.57
C ALA A 216 2.52 18.68 7.19
N ALA A 217 3.83 18.46 7.36
CA ALA A 217 4.77 19.49 7.81
C ALA A 217 5.02 20.61 6.79
N GLY A 218 4.51 20.51 5.56
CA GLY A 218 4.74 21.46 4.47
C GLY A 218 6.14 21.38 3.88
N ASP A 219 6.73 20.18 3.89
CA ASP A 219 8.03 19.90 3.25
C ASP A 219 7.81 18.97 2.05
N GLU A 220 7.18 19.51 1.00
CA GLU A 220 6.87 18.79 -0.23
C GLU A 220 8.14 18.28 -0.93
N THR A 221 9.26 19.00 -0.81
CA THR A 221 10.53 18.60 -1.44
C THR A 221 11.07 17.35 -0.76
N ALA A 222 11.18 17.34 0.57
CA ALA A 222 11.63 16.15 1.29
C ALA A 222 10.66 14.97 1.11
N ALA A 223 9.35 15.23 1.03
CA ALA A 223 8.37 14.18 0.77
C ALA A 223 8.49 13.58 -0.63
N GLU A 224 8.74 14.41 -1.65
CA GLU A 224 9.01 13.98 -3.02
C GLU A 224 10.26 13.09 -3.08
N ASP A 225 11.37 13.53 -2.47
CA ASP A 225 12.63 12.79 -2.44
C ASP A 225 12.49 11.45 -1.71
N ALA A 226 11.85 11.45 -0.53
CA ALA A 226 11.57 10.23 0.22
C ALA A 226 10.72 9.24 -0.60
N GLY A 227 9.75 9.73 -1.37
CA GLY A 227 8.96 8.87 -2.26
C GLY A 227 9.74 8.30 -3.44
N ARG A 228 10.64 9.09 -4.05
CA ARG A 228 11.51 8.62 -5.14
C ARG A 228 12.47 7.53 -4.65
N GLU A 229 13.03 7.71 -3.46
CA GLU A 229 13.88 6.72 -2.82
C GLU A 229 13.12 5.42 -2.52
N PHE A 230 11.97 5.54 -1.83
CA PHE A 230 11.08 4.41 -1.54
C PHE A 230 10.69 3.63 -2.80
N GLY A 231 10.29 4.30 -3.88
CA GLY A 231 9.90 3.65 -5.13
C GLY A 231 11.03 2.81 -5.75
N ARG A 232 12.28 3.31 -5.72
CA ARG A 232 13.45 2.56 -6.18
C ARG A 232 13.75 1.36 -5.28
N ALA A 233 13.75 1.58 -3.97
CA ALA A 233 14.04 0.54 -2.99
C ALA A 233 12.99 -0.59 -3.04
N LEU A 234 11.70 -0.25 -3.06
CA LEU A 234 10.61 -1.22 -3.22
C LEU A 234 10.75 -2.00 -4.53
N GLY A 235 10.97 -1.31 -5.66
CA GLY A 235 11.19 -1.96 -6.95
C GLY A 235 12.38 -2.93 -6.94
N SER A 236 13.46 -2.63 -6.21
CA SER A 236 14.59 -3.54 -6.06
C SER A 236 14.26 -4.78 -5.22
N LEU A 237 13.39 -4.62 -4.21
CA LEU A 237 12.97 -5.67 -3.29
C LEU A 237 11.97 -6.62 -3.93
N THR A 238 10.97 -6.09 -4.63
CA THR A 238 9.85 -6.87 -5.18
C THR A 238 9.97 -7.14 -6.68
N GLY A 239 10.79 -6.39 -7.42
CA GLY A 239 11.02 -6.53 -8.86
C GLY A 239 11.37 -7.95 -9.32
N PRO A 240 12.25 -8.68 -8.61
CA PRO A 240 12.56 -10.08 -8.93
C PRO A 240 11.38 -11.05 -8.76
N LEU A 241 10.33 -10.68 -8.04
CA LEU A 241 9.18 -11.53 -7.70
C LEU A 241 8.10 -11.50 -8.80
N GLY A 242 8.45 -12.02 -9.97
CA GLY A 242 7.49 -12.25 -11.06
C GLY A 242 6.67 -13.54 -10.86
N THR A 243 5.66 -13.75 -11.71
CA THR A 243 4.79 -14.94 -11.68
C THR A 243 5.59 -16.24 -11.62
N ALA A 244 6.62 -16.38 -12.45
CA ALA A 244 7.43 -17.60 -12.51
C ALA A 244 8.20 -17.87 -11.20
N GLN A 245 8.69 -16.81 -10.55
CA GLN A 245 9.41 -16.92 -9.28
C GLN A 245 8.45 -17.27 -8.14
N LEU A 246 7.31 -16.59 -8.06
CA LEU A 246 6.29 -16.87 -7.05
C LEU A 246 5.68 -18.27 -7.21
N LEU A 247 5.43 -18.70 -8.45
CA LEU A 247 4.97 -20.06 -8.73
C LEU A 247 6.00 -21.10 -8.26
N ARG A 248 7.29 -20.85 -8.48
CA ARG A 248 8.37 -21.72 -8.00
C ARG A 248 8.40 -21.80 -6.47
N GLU A 249 8.25 -20.67 -5.79
CA GLU A 249 8.15 -20.62 -4.32
C GLU A 249 6.97 -21.48 -3.82
N MET A 250 5.78 -21.30 -4.40
CA MET A 250 4.58 -22.05 -4.04
C MET A 250 4.73 -23.57 -4.30
N MET A 251 5.32 -23.93 -5.43
CA MET A 251 5.59 -25.33 -5.79
C MET A 251 6.60 -26.01 -4.86
N THR A 252 7.49 -25.25 -4.21
CA THR A 252 8.47 -25.80 -3.26
C THR A 252 7.79 -26.25 -1.97
N ALA A 253 6.68 -25.59 -1.58
CA ALA A 253 5.86 -25.97 -0.43
C ALA A 253 4.96 -27.19 -0.70
N GLU A 254 4.73 -27.55 -1.97
CA GLU A 254 3.90 -28.69 -2.37
C GLU A 254 4.67 -29.68 -3.27
N PRO A 255 5.58 -30.51 -2.71
CA PRO A 255 6.33 -31.47 -3.49
C PRO A 255 5.44 -32.62 -4.00
N GLY A 256 4.85 -32.42 -5.18
CA GLY A 256 4.15 -33.48 -5.91
C GLY A 256 5.10 -34.58 -6.39
N LYS A 257 4.70 -35.85 -6.24
CA LYS A 257 5.44 -37.00 -6.80
C LYS A 257 4.97 -37.26 -8.24
N GLY A 258 5.88 -37.10 -9.20
CA GLY A 258 5.63 -37.39 -10.62
C GLY A 258 5.28 -36.16 -11.48
N LEU A 259 5.35 -36.33 -12.80
CA LEU A 259 5.15 -35.24 -13.77
C LEU A 259 3.69 -34.75 -13.81
N ALA A 260 2.72 -35.68 -13.75
CA ALA A 260 1.29 -35.36 -13.78
C ALA A 260 0.85 -34.53 -12.56
N ALA A 261 1.24 -34.95 -11.36
CA ALA A 261 0.94 -34.22 -10.12
C ALA A 261 1.58 -32.81 -10.11
N ARG A 262 2.77 -32.66 -10.71
CA ARG A 262 3.41 -31.34 -10.87
C ARG A 262 2.67 -30.46 -11.87
N ALA A 263 2.20 -31.00 -12.98
CA ALA A 263 1.42 -30.26 -13.97
C ALA A 263 0.09 -29.76 -13.38
N GLU A 264 -0.61 -30.62 -12.63
CA GLU A 264 -1.84 -30.25 -11.94
C GLU A 264 -1.62 -29.17 -10.86
N ALA A 265 -0.54 -29.29 -10.08
CA ALA A 265 -0.17 -28.27 -9.10
C ALA A 265 0.15 -26.92 -9.76
N VAL A 266 0.85 -26.91 -10.90
CA VAL A 266 1.11 -25.68 -11.66
C VAL A 266 -0.18 -25.03 -12.13
N GLU A 267 -1.11 -25.77 -12.71
CA GLU A 267 -2.38 -25.21 -13.18
C GLU A 267 -3.24 -24.65 -12.04
N ARG A 268 -3.21 -25.30 -10.87
CA ARG A 268 -3.91 -24.81 -9.68
C ARG A 268 -3.24 -23.57 -9.05
N LEU A 269 -1.90 -23.52 -9.01
CA LEU A 269 -1.14 -22.46 -8.32
C LEU A 269 -0.86 -21.24 -9.19
N ARG A 270 -0.83 -21.39 -10.53
CA ARG A 270 -0.56 -20.30 -11.48
C ARG A 270 -1.47 -19.08 -11.25
N PRO A 271 -2.81 -19.20 -11.13
CA PRO A 271 -3.66 -18.03 -10.89
C PRO A 271 -3.30 -17.28 -9.60
N LYS A 272 -2.92 -18.01 -8.53
CA LYS A 272 -2.49 -17.41 -7.27
C LYS A 272 -1.15 -16.66 -7.41
N ALA A 273 -0.20 -17.24 -8.15
CA ALA A 273 1.08 -16.60 -8.43
C ALA A 273 0.91 -15.34 -9.31
N GLU A 274 0.02 -15.38 -10.31
CA GLU A 274 -0.31 -14.23 -11.16
C GLU A 274 -0.97 -13.11 -10.35
N ALA A 275 -1.96 -13.44 -9.50
CA ALA A 275 -2.61 -12.47 -8.63
C ALA A 275 -1.61 -11.80 -7.67
N ARG A 276 -0.72 -12.58 -7.05
CA ARG A 276 0.31 -12.04 -6.15
C ARG A 276 1.32 -11.17 -6.91
N ALA A 277 1.76 -11.59 -8.09
CA ALA A 277 2.65 -10.79 -8.94
C ALA A 277 2.01 -9.46 -9.33
N ALA A 278 0.72 -9.48 -9.74
CA ALA A 278 -0.04 -8.29 -10.10
C ALA A 278 -0.14 -7.30 -8.93
N THR A 279 -0.41 -7.79 -7.71
CA THR A 279 -0.43 -6.95 -6.50
C THR A 279 0.93 -6.30 -6.22
N LEU A 280 2.04 -7.01 -6.44
CA LEU A 280 3.38 -6.44 -6.29
C LEU A 280 3.67 -5.37 -7.36
N ARG A 281 3.32 -5.64 -8.63
CA ARG A 281 3.48 -4.66 -9.72
C ARG A 281 2.70 -3.38 -9.43
N GLU A 282 1.45 -3.52 -9.01
CA GLU A 282 0.59 -2.39 -8.67
C GLU A 282 1.20 -1.55 -7.53
N ARG A 283 1.73 -2.20 -6.49
CA ARG A 283 2.42 -1.50 -5.38
C ARG A 283 3.63 -0.72 -5.87
N GLU A 284 4.44 -1.31 -6.75
CA GLU A 284 5.60 -0.64 -7.34
C GLU A 284 5.19 0.55 -8.20
N GLU A 285 4.14 0.42 -9.02
CA GLU A 285 3.62 1.52 -9.83
C GLU A 285 3.11 2.67 -8.95
N MET A 286 2.37 2.35 -7.89
CA MET A 286 1.90 3.33 -6.91
C MET A 286 3.07 4.06 -6.24
N ALA A 287 4.10 3.32 -5.82
CA ALA A 287 5.30 3.89 -5.22
C ALA A 287 6.08 4.78 -6.20
N ALA A 288 6.20 4.37 -7.47
CA ALA A 288 6.90 5.11 -8.51
C ALA A 288 6.15 6.39 -8.93
N THR A 289 4.82 6.40 -8.83
CA THR A 289 3.98 7.50 -9.31
C THR A 289 3.59 8.50 -8.23
N ALA A 290 3.57 8.11 -6.96
CA ALA A 290 3.28 9.02 -5.84
C ALA A 290 4.14 10.31 -5.87
N PRO A 291 5.48 10.27 -6.03
CA PRO A 291 6.29 11.50 -6.07
C PRO A 291 5.88 12.48 -7.17
N LEU A 292 5.33 11.99 -8.28
CA LEU A 292 4.84 12.83 -9.37
C LEU A 292 3.62 13.65 -8.94
N THR A 293 2.76 13.09 -8.09
CA THR A 293 1.63 13.81 -7.49
C THR A 293 2.12 14.90 -6.54
N ILE A 294 3.15 14.64 -5.74
CA ILE A 294 3.75 15.67 -4.88
C ILE A 294 4.35 16.81 -5.72
N ALA A 295 5.06 16.47 -6.79
CA ALA A 295 5.60 17.44 -7.73
C ALA A 295 4.49 18.27 -8.39
N ALA A 296 3.38 17.66 -8.78
CA ALA A 296 2.22 18.34 -9.37
C ALA A 296 1.54 19.29 -8.37
N LEU A 297 1.35 18.86 -7.11
CA LEU A 297 0.84 19.73 -6.04
C LEU A 297 1.71 20.98 -5.87
N ARG A 298 3.03 20.79 -5.85
CA ARG A 298 4.01 21.88 -5.75
C ARG A 298 3.94 22.84 -6.94
N GLN A 299 3.86 22.31 -8.16
CA GLN A 299 3.73 23.12 -9.39
C GLN A 299 2.42 23.91 -9.43
N ALA A 300 1.33 23.31 -8.94
CA ALA A 300 0.01 23.94 -8.87
C ALA A 300 -0.15 24.92 -7.70
N GLY A 301 0.86 25.07 -6.83
CA GLY A 301 0.80 25.89 -5.62
C GLY A 301 -0.20 25.36 -4.58
N VAL A 302 -0.51 24.06 -4.61
CA VAL A 302 -1.40 23.41 -3.65
C VAL A 302 -0.56 22.87 -2.50
N SER A 303 -0.84 23.36 -1.28
CA SER A 303 -0.20 22.88 -0.05
C SER A 303 -0.46 21.38 0.15
N GLY A 304 0.60 20.61 0.39
CA GLY A 304 0.50 19.17 0.70
C GLY A 304 -0.35 18.91 1.94
N ARG A 305 -0.26 19.79 2.95
CA ARG A 305 -1.11 19.71 4.15
C ARG A 305 -2.58 19.92 3.83
N ASP A 306 -2.91 20.90 2.99
CA ASP A 306 -4.31 21.17 2.62
C ASP A 306 -4.88 20.01 1.80
N TRP A 307 -4.06 19.43 0.92
CA TRP A 307 -4.40 18.22 0.18
C TRP A 307 -4.74 17.06 1.13
N LEU A 308 -3.87 16.76 2.10
CA LEU A 308 -4.09 15.72 3.11
C LEU A 308 -5.32 16.00 3.98
N LYS A 309 -5.52 17.25 4.40
CA LYS A 309 -6.68 17.67 5.19
C LYS A 309 -7.99 17.47 4.42
N ARG A 310 -7.99 17.71 3.11
CA ARG A 310 -9.14 17.41 2.24
C ARG A 310 -9.38 15.91 2.10
N ALA A 311 -8.33 15.12 1.85
CA ALA A 311 -8.40 13.66 1.82
C ALA A 311 -8.99 13.07 3.10
N ARG A 312 -8.62 13.64 4.25
CA ARG A 312 -9.12 13.23 5.57
C ARG A 312 -10.58 13.54 5.80
N ASN A 313 -11.03 14.71 5.37
CA ASN A 313 -12.39 15.18 5.61
C ASN A 313 -13.39 14.68 4.55
N GLU A 314 -12.91 14.03 3.48
CA GLU A 314 -13.75 13.46 2.44
C GLU A 314 -14.35 12.12 2.89
N ASN A 315 -15.68 12.07 2.99
CA ASN A 315 -16.44 10.94 3.54
C ASN A 315 -17.43 10.33 2.54
N ARG A 316 -17.53 10.88 1.33
CA ARG A 316 -18.49 10.47 0.29
C ARG A 316 -17.80 9.91 -0.93
N ALA A 317 -16.80 10.61 -1.44
CA ALA A 317 -16.05 10.17 -2.60
C ALA A 317 -14.98 9.14 -2.21
N PRO A 318 -14.75 8.10 -3.04
CA PRO A 318 -13.68 7.14 -2.79
C PRO A 318 -12.29 7.71 -3.14
N LEU A 319 -12.23 8.73 -4.01
CA LEU A 319 -11.00 9.25 -4.58
C LEU A 319 -11.04 10.79 -4.67
N ILE A 320 -9.88 11.40 -4.55
CA ILE A 320 -9.62 12.79 -4.93
C ILE A 320 -8.83 12.77 -6.23
N CYS A 321 -9.25 13.59 -7.20
CA CYS A 321 -8.60 13.72 -8.49
C CYS A 321 -7.98 15.12 -8.61
N LEU A 322 -6.68 15.22 -8.90
CA LEU A 322 -6.01 16.46 -9.30
C LEU A 322 -5.79 16.43 -10.82
N PRO A 323 -6.60 17.15 -11.62
CA PRO A 323 -6.38 17.29 -13.06
C PRO A 323 -5.08 18.05 -13.34
N VAL A 324 -4.43 17.73 -14.46
CA VAL A 324 -3.24 18.42 -14.98
C VAL A 324 -3.63 19.39 -16.09
#